data_AF-M1VD36-F1
#
_entry.id   AF-M1VD36-F1
#
_cell.length_a   1.000
_cell.length_b   1.000
_cell.length_c   1.000
_cell.angle_alpha   90.00
_cell.angle_beta   90.00
_cell.angle_gamma   90.00
#
_symmetry.space_group_name_H-M   'P 1'
#
loop_
_entity.id
_entity.type
_entity.pdbx_description
1 polymer ?
#
loop_
_entity_poly.entity_id
_entity_poly.type
_entity_poly.pdbx_seq_one_letter_code
_entity_poly.pdbx_strand_id
1 'polypeptide(L)'
;MPVSGAGIRCLICTSITANSAEEAIADMYEARRAGADLVEFRADYLAEGESWERVVDQRPLPMVFTYRPVCEGGLSDMNDHERVRLLQRAVQHGVEYVDVELANMDLFRMPESVQLQDASTRPRLIVSYHSFTRPLTEAELAEIYTAIVATGADICKIAMMCHDLCDNARLFALLKRTAGSKPTIAIGMGEYGQISRVLAAKFGPAMLTFTTLSEARASAPGQFRIEELIDHYRFHSLNPDTTVYGVIGAPVRHSMSPRIHNHAFGLCRLNHVYLPFLVQDGSKLQKFLDTMTQFGLRGASVTIPHKQRIMECLDELDDVAKQIGAVNTIVVDPLTGRRKGYNTDWQAAVDAVSETLMPGIEQGQARLTALQRRHVVLLGAGGAARAIAFGVVHCGCGKLTIVNRTLERARSLANDLSPFGKTELVALSLEDFCQQQRNPATRERIDILMNSTSIGMHPDVNVVPVPEEILEPHCLVFDAVYNPIETRLLSLAKRRGCLTVDGVEMFVRQAAAQFTIWTGLRAPAQEMRNIVLQELGQLARR
;
A
#
# COMPACT_ATOMS: atom_id res chain seq x y z
N MET A 1 17.56 -29.54 5.52
CA MET A 1 17.97 -28.17 5.90
C MET A 1 19.30 -27.83 5.24
N PRO A 2 19.57 -26.58 4.86
CA PRO A 2 20.90 -26.01 5.01
C PRO A 2 21.00 -25.36 6.39
N VAL A 3 21.89 -25.86 7.25
CA VAL A 3 22.33 -25.18 8.47
C VAL A 3 23.68 -24.56 8.17
N SER A 4 23.71 -23.26 7.88
CA SER A 4 24.86 -22.37 8.11
C SER A 4 24.47 -20.93 7.73
N GLY A 5 24.36 -20.04 8.72
CA GLY A 5 24.46 -18.58 8.56
C GLY A 5 23.31 -17.82 7.88
N ALA A 6 22.42 -18.45 7.11
CA ALA A 6 21.25 -17.81 6.54
C ALA A 6 20.02 -18.05 7.44
N GLY A 7 19.42 -16.98 7.96
CA GLY A 7 18.16 -17.08 8.72
C GLY A 7 17.06 -17.82 7.92
N ILE A 8 16.13 -18.46 8.62
CA ILE A 8 14.98 -19.13 7.99
C ILE A 8 14.22 -18.08 7.17
N ARG A 9 14.18 -18.24 5.85
CA ARG A 9 13.38 -17.41 4.95
C ARG A 9 11.89 -17.74 5.19
N CYS A 10 11.07 -16.70 5.37
CA CYS A 10 9.61 -16.84 5.44
C CYS A 10 9.08 -17.35 4.09
N LEU A 11 8.27 -18.41 4.13
CA LEU A 11 7.78 -19.12 2.95
C LEU A 11 6.48 -18.51 2.42
N ILE A 12 6.25 -18.63 1.11
CA ILE A 12 4.97 -18.30 0.48
C ILE A 12 4.12 -19.56 0.38
N CYS A 13 2.98 -19.58 1.08
CA CYS A 13 1.98 -20.62 0.97
C CYS A 13 0.78 -20.12 0.17
N THR A 14 0.36 -20.83 -0.88
CA THR A 14 -0.85 -20.47 -1.64
C THR A 14 -2.01 -21.35 -1.23
N SER A 15 -3.10 -20.74 -0.77
CA SER A 15 -4.33 -21.47 -0.45
C SER A 15 -5.04 -21.90 -1.73
N ILE A 16 -5.39 -23.19 -1.82
CA ILE A 16 -6.10 -23.82 -2.92
C ILE A 16 -7.52 -24.09 -2.48
N THR A 17 -8.48 -23.38 -3.08
CA THR A 17 -9.92 -23.35 -2.73
C THR A 17 -10.79 -23.90 -3.87
N ALA A 18 -10.21 -24.77 -4.70
CA ALA A 18 -10.89 -25.43 -5.81
C ALA A 18 -11.96 -26.42 -5.32
N ASN A 19 -13.02 -26.59 -6.12
CA ASN A 19 -14.15 -27.45 -5.75
C ASN A 19 -14.07 -28.87 -6.32
N SER A 20 -13.13 -29.14 -7.23
CA SER A 20 -12.89 -30.47 -7.82
C SER A 20 -11.42 -30.85 -7.71
N ALA A 21 -11.12 -32.14 -7.73
CA ALA A 21 -9.75 -32.64 -7.61
C ALA A 21 -8.89 -32.22 -8.80
N GLU A 22 -9.47 -32.22 -10.01
CA GLU A 22 -8.77 -31.78 -11.23
C GLU A 22 -8.38 -30.31 -11.16
N GLU A 23 -9.32 -29.44 -10.77
CA GLU A 23 -9.07 -28.02 -10.60
C GLU A 23 -8.05 -27.76 -9.48
N ALA A 24 -8.15 -28.46 -8.35
CA ALA A 24 -7.19 -28.32 -7.25
C ALA A 24 -5.77 -28.66 -7.69
N ILE A 25 -5.60 -29.72 -8.50
CA ILE A 25 -4.30 -30.10 -9.05
C ILE A 25 -3.78 -29.02 -10.00
N ALA A 26 -4.62 -28.53 -10.92
CA ALA A 26 -4.25 -27.45 -11.84
C ALA A 26 -3.82 -26.17 -11.11
N ASP A 27 -4.61 -25.74 -10.11
CA ASP A 27 -4.34 -24.59 -9.26
C ASP A 27 -3.00 -24.73 -8.51
N MET A 28 -2.66 -25.92 -8.01
CA MET A 28 -1.35 -26.15 -7.38
C MET A 28 -0.18 -26.03 -8.36
N TYR A 29 -0.34 -26.49 -9.61
CA TYR A 29 0.67 -26.31 -10.65
C TYR A 29 0.81 -24.85 -11.05
N GLU A 30 -0.29 -24.09 -11.09
CA GLU A 30 -0.27 -22.65 -11.30
C GLU A 30 0.46 -21.94 -10.16
N ALA A 31 0.15 -22.26 -8.90
CA ALA A 31 0.83 -21.71 -7.73
C ALA A 31 2.34 -21.95 -7.77
N ARG A 32 2.77 -23.16 -8.16
CA ARG A 32 4.18 -23.49 -8.37
C ARG A 32 4.82 -22.63 -9.45
N ARG A 33 4.14 -22.45 -10.59
CA ARG A 33 4.65 -21.62 -11.70
C ARG A 33 4.74 -20.14 -11.31
N ALA A 34 3.84 -19.67 -10.46
CA ALA A 34 3.82 -18.31 -9.93
C ALA A 34 4.86 -18.07 -8.82
N GLY A 35 5.48 -19.12 -8.28
CA GLY A 35 6.59 -19.02 -7.31
C GLY A 35 6.22 -19.32 -5.85
N ALA A 36 5.11 -20.02 -5.59
CA ALA A 36 4.79 -20.51 -4.26
C ALA A 36 5.85 -21.51 -3.76
N ASP A 37 6.20 -21.43 -2.47
CA ASP A 37 7.13 -22.36 -1.81
C ASP A 37 6.38 -23.64 -1.35
N LEU A 38 5.11 -23.50 -1.02
CA LEU A 38 4.19 -24.59 -0.65
C LEU A 38 2.73 -24.23 -0.97
N VAL A 39 1.84 -25.20 -0.86
CA VAL A 39 0.40 -25.02 -1.05
C VAL A 39 -0.37 -25.41 0.21
N GLU A 40 -1.44 -24.69 0.52
CA GLU A 40 -2.44 -25.11 1.51
C GLU A 40 -3.63 -25.67 0.75
N PHE A 41 -3.82 -26.98 0.83
CA PHE A 41 -5.01 -27.60 0.27
C PHE A 41 -6.16 -27.48 1.27
N ARG A 42 -7.14 -26.64 0.94
CA ARG A 42 -8.40 -26.49 1.69
C ARG A 42 -9.35 -27.59 1.26
N ALA A 43 -9.14 -28.79 1.78
CA ALA A 43 -9.94 -29.96 1.45
C ALA A 43 -11.43 -29.79 1.84
N ASP A 44 -11.75 -28.84 2.73
CA ASP A 44 -13.13 -28.45 3.03
C ASP A 44 -13.87 -27.77 1.86
N TYR A 45 -13.17 -27.33 0.81
CA TYR A 45 -13.78 -26.75 -0.40
C TYR A 45 -14.12 -27.79 -1.47
N LEU A 46 -13.58 -29.00 -1.33
CA LEU A 46 -13.74 -30.06 -2.31
C LEU A 46 -15.19 -30.57 -2.28
N ALA A 47 -15.82 -30.72 -3.44
CA ALA A 47 -17.18 -31.23 -3.55
C ALA A 47 -17.28 -32.68 -3.05
N GLU A 48 -18.45 -33.06 -2.56
CA GLU A 48 -18.71 -34.43 -2.12
C GLU A 48 -18.47 -35.44 -3.26
N GLY A 49 -17.74 -36.52 -2.98
CA GLY A 49 -17.42 -37.58 -3.95
C GLY A 49 -16.10 -37.37 -4.71
N GLU A 50 -15.50 -36.18 -4.66
CA GLU A 50 -14.16 -35.94 -5.19
C GLU A 50 -13.09 -36.59 -4.27
N SER A 51 -12.03 -37.14 -4.87
CA SER A 51 -10.95 -37.79 -4.12
C SER A 51 -9.87 -36.80 -3.72
N TRP A 52 -9.81 -36.49 -2.43
CA TRP A 52 -8.70 -35.70 -1.86
C TRP A 52 -7.38 -36.47 -1.90
N GLU A 53 -7.40 -37.80 -1.85
CA GLU A 53 -6.20 -38.65 -1.98
C GLU A 53 -5.51 -38.41 -3.32
N ARG A 54 -6.29 -38.36 -4.42
CA ARG A 54 -5.78 -38.02 -5.75
C ARG A 54 -5.08 -36.66 -5.78
N VAL A 55 -5.63 -35.66 -5.08
CA VAL A 55 -5.03 -34.32 -4.99
C VAL A 55 -3.70 -34.37 -4.24
N VAL A 56 -3.63 -35.10 -3.13
CA VAL A 56 -2.41 -35.29 -2.36
C VAL A 56 -1.33 -36.01 -3.19
N ASP A 57 -1.68 -37.09 -3.88
CA ASP A 57 -0.74 -37.88 -4.69
C ASP A 57 -0.12 -37.09 -5.86
N GLN A 58 -0.89 -36.16 -6.44
CA GLN A 58 -0.47 -35.40 -7.63
C GLN A 58 0.07 -33.99 -7.29
N ARG A 59 0.27 -33.69 -6.00
CA ARG A 59 0.73 -32.36 -5.57
C ARG A 59 2.13 -32.04 -6.12
N PRO A 60 2.33 -30.84 -6.70
CA PRO A 60 3.61 -30.45 -7.27
C PRO A 60 4.57 -29.78 -6.27
N LEU A 61 4.09 -29.49 -5.06
CA LEU A 61 4.78 -28.77 -3.97
C LEU A 61 4.45 -29.41 -2.62
N PRO A 62 5.28 -29.17 -1.57
CA PRO A 62 4.90 -29.50 -0.19
C PRO A 62 3.52 -28.95 0.16
N MET A 63 2.73 -29.70 0.91
CA MET A 63 1.33 -29.38 1.19
C MET A 63 1.06 -29.24 2.68
N VAL A 64 0.35 -28.17 3.02
CA VAL A 64 -0.44 -28.07 4.25
C VAL A 64 -1.83 -28.60 3.96
N PHE A 65 -2.16 -29.74 4.56
CA PHE A 65 -3.50 -30.30 4.49
C PHE A 65 -4.39 -29.66 5.56
N THR A 66 -5.45 -28.99 5.14
CA THR A 66 -6.39 -28.29 6.02
C THR A 66 -7.81 -28.76 5.70
N TYR A 67 -8.57 -29.16 6.72
CA TYR A 67 -10.01 -29.44 6.60
C TYR A 67 -10.73 -28.66 7.70
N ARG A 68 -11.14 -27.43 7.36
CA ARG A 68 -11.56 -26.40 8.32
C ARG A 68 -13.08 -26.45 8.57
N PRO A 69 -13.55 -26.43 9.83
CA PRO A 69 -14.98 -26.34 10.14
C PRO A 69 -15.52 -24.92 9.96
N VAL A 70 -16.84 -24.78 9.79
CA VAL A 70 -17.52 -23.47 9.59
C VAL A 70 -17.22 -22.47 10.71
N CYS A 71 -17.20 -22.91 11.97
CA CYS A 71 -16.91 -22.04 13.12
C CYS A 71 -15.50 -21.44 13.11
N GLU A 72 -14.57 -22.05 12.35
CA GLU A 72 -13.18 -21.63 12.20
C GLU A 72 -12.90 -21.11 10.78
N GLY A 73 -13.94 -20.64 10.07
CA GLY A 73 -13.82 -20.00 8.75
C GLY A 73 -13.64 -20.97 7.58
N GLY A 74 -14.06 -22.22 7.75
CA GLY A 74 -14.15 -23.22 6.69
C GLY A 74 -15.54 -23.43 6.13
N LEU A 75 -15.67 -24.47 5.31
CA LEU A 75 -16.95 -24.88 4.71
C LEU A 75 -17.48 -26.21 5.27
N SER A 76 -16.71 -26.90 6.11
CA SER A 76 -17.12 -28.19 6.66
C SER A 76 -18.16 -28.06 7.77
N ASP A 77 -19.30 -28.71 7.60
CA ASP A 77 -20.31 -29.00 8.62
C ASP A 77 -20.14 -30.40 9.27
N MET A 78 -19.15 -31.18 8.81
CA MET A 78 -18.80 -32.49 9.35
C MET A 78 -18.49 -32.43 10.85
N ASN A 79 -18.90 -33.48 11.58
CA ASN A 79 -18.57 -33.64 12.99
C ASN A 79 -17.05 -33.72 13.22
N ASP A 80 -16.57 -33.08 14.28
CA ASP A 80 -15.15 -32.99 14.61
C ASP A 80 -14.44 -34.33 14.73
N HIS A 81 -15.11 -35.38 15.23
CA HIS A 81 -14.50 -36.73 15.29
C HIS A 81 -14.24 -37.34 13.91
N GLU A 82 -15.11 -37.09 12.93
CA GLU A 82 -14.93 -37.59 11.55
C GLU A 82 -13.88 -36.76 10.83
N ARG A 83 -13.94 -35.44 11.01
CA ARG A 83 -12.98 -34.49 10.47
C ARG A 83 -11.56 -34.76 10.94
N VAL A 84 -11.36 -34.93 12.25
CA VAL A 84 -10.05 -35.28 12.84
C VAL A 84 -9.54 -36.62 12.31
N ARG A 85 -10.42 -37.62 12.11
CA ARG A 85 -10.04 -38.89 11.47
C ARG A 85 -9.58 -38.70 10.03
N LEU A 86 -10.21 -37.80 9.27
CA LEU A 86 -9.75 -37.43 7.92
C LEU A 86 -8.36 -36.80 7.96
N LEU A 87 -8.12 -35.87 8.88
CA LEU A 87 -6.79 -35.26 9.08
C LEU A 87 -5.73 -36.32 9.42
N GLN A 88 -6.04 -37.28 10.29
CA GLN A 88 -5.14 -38.41 10.60
C GLN A 88 -4.86 -39.28 9.36
N ARG A 89 -5.87 -39.55 8.52
CA ARG A 89 -5.69 -40.28 7.26
C ARG A 89 -4.79 -39.51 6.30
N ALA A 90 -4.93 -38.19 6.20
CA ALA A 90 -4.06 -37.36 5.37
C ALA A 90 -2.59 -37.44 5.82
N VAL A 91 -2.34 -37.43 7.14
CA VAL A 91 -1.00 -37.64 7.71
C VAL A 91 -0.43 -39.02 7.32
N GLN A 92 -1.22 -40.09 7.43
CA GLN A 92 -0.78 -41.43 6.98
C GLN A 92 -0.54 -41.51 5.47
N HIS A 93 -1.22 -40.65 4.70
CA HIS A 93 -1.07 -40.53 3.26
C HIS A 93 0.10 -39.64 2.84
N GLY A 94 0.92 -39.18 3.79
CA GLY A 94 2.24 -38.60 3.52
C GLY A 94 2.25 -37.11 3.17
N VAL A 95 1.29 -36.32 3.67
CA VAL A 95 1.35 -34.84 3.59
C VAL A 95 2.47 -34.28 4.48
N GLU A 96 3.12 -33.19 4.08
CA GLU A 96 4.22 -32.62 4.84
C GLU A 96 3.77 -31.86 6.10
N TYR A 97 2.58 -31.28 6.05
CA TYR A 97 1.98 -30.57 7.19
C TYR A 97 0.49 -30.88 7.28
N VAL A 98 0.01 -30.91 8.52
CA VAL A 98 -1.42 -30.96 8.83
C VAL A 98 -1.76 -29.78 9.73
N ASP A 99 -2.86 -29.08 9.44
CA ASP A 99 -3.36 -27.98 10.26
C ASP A 99 -4.58 -28.45 11.05
N VAL A 100 -4.47 -28.36 12.38
CA VAL A 100 -5.52 -28.72 13.34
C VAL A 100 -5.83 -27.50 14.21
N GLU A 101 -7.10 -27.21 14.43
CA GLU A 101 -7.52 -26.10 15.27
C GLU A 101 -7.21 -26.41 16.74
N LEU A 102 -6.81 -25.39 17.50
CA LEU A 102 -6.51 -25.51 18.93
C LEU A 102 -7.69 -26.13 19.70
N ALA A 103 -8.92 -25.78 19.33
CA ALA A 103 -10.15 -26.30 19.94
C ALA A 103 -10.35 -27.82 19.76
N ASN A 104 -9.67 -28.44 18.78
CA ASN A 104 -9.82 -29.85 18.46
C ASN A 104 -8.58 -30.69 18.83
N MET A 105 -7.60 -30.09 19.51
CA MET A 105 -6.38 -30.79 19.90
C MET A 105 -6.60 -31.88 20.95
N ASP A 106 -7.70 -31.85 21.71
CA ASP A 106 -8.06 -32.96 22.60
C ASP A 106 -8.44 -34.24 21.83
N LEU A 107 -8.98 -34.09 20.62
CA LEU A 107 -9.39 -35.20 19.76
C LEU A 107 -8.26 -35.68 18.85
N PHE A 108 -7.31 -34.81 18.50
CA PHE A 108 -6.25 -35.14 17.55
C PHE A 108 -5.04 -35.78 18.23
N ARG A 109 -4.63 -36.94 17.72
CA ARG A 109 -3.33 -37.55 18.03
C ARG A 109 -2.67 -37.95 16.72
N MET A 110 -1.35 -37.71 16.62
CA MET A 110 -0.59 -38.22 15.49
C MET A 110 -0.73 -39.75 15.42
N PRO A 111 -0.96 -40.37 14.24
CA PRO A 111 -1.02 -41.82 14.11
C PRO A 111 0.26 -42.49 14.63
N GLU A 112 0.15 -43.64 15.31
CA GLU A 112 1.31 -44.35 15.90
C GLU A 112 2.38 -44.67 14.86
N SER A 113 1.98 -45.06 13.64
CA SER A 113 2.88 -45.33 12.51
C SER A 113 3.75 -44.13 12.10
N VAL A 114 3.34 -42.92 12.48
CA VAL A 114 4.00 -41.65 12.17
C VAL A 114 4.79 -41.14 13.37
N GLN A 115 4.29 -41.36 14.60
CA GLN A 115 5.01 -40.99 15.83
C GLN A 115 6.37 -41.69 15.96
N LEU A 116 6.49 -42.91 15.42
CA LEU A 116 7.73 -43.68 15.43
C LEU A 116 8.75 -43.23 14.36
N GLN A 117 8.36 -42.33 13.44
CA GLN A 117 9.26 -41.81 12.42
C GLN A 117 10.21 -40.76 12.98
N ASP A 118 11.35 -40.56 12.30
CA ASP A 118 12.28 -39.50 12.65
C ASP A 118 11.60 -38.12 12.56
N ALA A 119 11.91 -37.24 13.52
CA ALA A 119 11.33 -35.90 13.59
C ALA A 119 11.62 -35.04 12.34
N SER A 120 12.69 -35.35 11.60
CA SER A 120 13.05 -34.66 10.35
C SER A 120 12.27 -35.12 9.13
N THR A 121 11.64 -36.30 9.19
CA THR A 121 10.90 -36.91 8.07
C THR A 121 9.40 -36.97 8.31
N ARG A 122 8.96 -36.94 9.57
CA ARG A 122 7.52 -37.00 9.90
C ARG A 122 6.78 -35.72 9.44
N PRO A 123 5.49 -35.83 9.10
CA PRO A 123 4.61 -34.68 8.94
C PRO A 123 4.63 -33.77 10.17
N ARG A 124 4.62 -32.45 9.93
CA ARG A 124 4.64 -31.42 10.98
C ARG A 124 3.23 -30.96 11.33
N LEU A 125 2.97 -30.84 12.63
CA LEU A 125 1.68 -30.37 13.16
C LEU A 125 1.67 -28.84 13.25
N ILE A 126 0.80 -28.21 12.47
CA ILE A 126 0.39 -26.82 12.67
C ILE A 126 -0.83 -26.84 13.58
N VAL A 127 -0.76 -26.11 14.70
CA VAL A 127 -1.94 -25.87 15.53
C VAL A 127 -2.35 -24.42 15.40
N SER A 128 -3.61 -24.21 15.02
CA SER A 128 -4.11 -22.90 14.60
C SER A 128 -5.23 -22.34 15.49
N TYR A 129 -5.30 -21.02 15.56
CA TYR A 129 -6.38 -20.28 16.21
C TYR A 129 -6.77 -19.06 15.35
N HIS A 130 -8.06 -18.82 15.18
CA HIS A 130 -8.58 -17.72 14.37
C HIS A 130 -9.55 -16.83 15.17
N SER A 131 -9.32 -15.51 15.14
CA SER A 131 -10.26 -14.51 15.66
C SER A 131 -10.83 -13.69 14.51
N PHE A 132 -12.04 -14.02 14.05
CA PHE A 132 -12.62 -13.43 12.84
C PHE A 132 -13.28 -12.06 13.04
N THR A 133 -13.69 -11.73 14.26
CA THR A 133 -14.56 -10.57 14.52
C THR A 133 -13.86 -9.43 15.23
N ARG A 134 -12.69 -9.66 15.82
CA ARG A 134 -11.97 -8.64 16.58
C ARG A 134 -10.46 -8.85 16.58
N PRO A 135 -9.68 -7.80 16.87
CA PRO A 135 -8.29 -7.97 17.23
C PRO A 135 -8.15 -8.59 18.62
N LEU A 136 -7.04 -9.29 18.82
CA LEU A 136 -6.62 -9.83 20.11
C LEU A 136 -5.72 -8.83 20.83
N THR A 137 -5.77 -8.84 22.16
CA THR A 137 -4.83 -8.12 23.03
C THR A 137 -3.50 -8.86 23.11
N GLU A 138 -2.45 -8.19 23.61
CA GLU A 138 -1.15 -8.85 23.79
C GLU A 138 -1.18 -10.01 24.79
N ALA A 139 -1.98 -9.88 25.86
CA ALA A 139 -2.15 -10.94 26.85
C ALA A 139 -2.84 -12.16 26.23
N GLU A 140 -3.95 -11.94 25.52
CA GLU A 140 -4.66 -13.02 24.81
C GLU A 140 -3.75 -13.72 23.79
N LEU A 141 -2.97 -12.98 23.01
CA LEU A 141 -2.01 -13.57 22.06
C LEU A 141 -0.96 -14.44 22.76
N ALA A 142 -0.45 -14.01 23.92
CA ALA A 142 0.52 -14.78 24.70
C ALA A 142 -0.08 -16.03 25.32
N GLU A 143 -1.31 -15.94 25.84
CA GLU A 143 -2.07 -17.08 26.37
C GLU A 143 -2.37 -18.12 25.28
N ILE A 144 -2.87 -17.68 24.13
CA ILE A 144 -3.15 -18.55 22.98
C ILE A 144 -1.87 -19.20 22.48
N TYR A 145 -0.77 -18.44 22.33
CA TYR A 145 0.51 -19.01 21.93
C TYR A 145 0.98 -20.09 22.91
N THR A 146 0.89 -19.83 24.22
CA THR A 146 1.28 -20.78 25.25
C THR A 146 0.41 -22.05 25.21
N ALA A 147 -0.91 -21.89 25.03
CA ALA A 147 -1.83 -23.00 24.87
C ALA A 147 -1.47 -23.86 23.65
N ILE A 148 -1.18 -23.23 22.52
CA ILE A 148 -0.73 -23.94 21.31
C ILE A 148 0.57 -24.71 21.57
N VAL A 149 1.57 -24.10 22.18
CA VAL A 149 2.85 -24.77 22.50
C VAL A 149 2.62 -25.98 23.40
N ALA A 150 1.73 -25.87 24.39
CA ALA A 150 1.42 -26.95 25.33
C ALA A 150 0.79 -28.19 24.66
N THR A 151 0.16 -28.02 23.48
CA THR A 151 -0.39 -29.16 22.72
C THR A 151 0.67 -30.04 22.06
N GLY A 152 1.94 -29.62 22.06
CA GLY A 152 3.02 -30.30 21.34
C GLY A 152 3.14 -29.89 19.87
N ALA A 153 2.46 -28.83 19.44
CA ALA A 153 2.53 -28.28 18.09
C ALA A 153 3.98 -28.12 17.60
N ASP A 154 4.23 -28.45 16.34
CA ASP A 154 5.52 -28.16 15.69
C ASP A 154 5.59 -26.69 15.26
N ILE A 155 4.44 -26.12 14.90
CA ILE A 155 4.28 -24.76 14.38
C ILE A 155 3.04 -24.12 15.01
N CYS A 156 3.18 -22.89 15.49
CA CYS A 156 2.07 -22.12 16.06
C CYS A 156 1.44 -21.24 14.97
N LYS A 157 0.12 -21.28 14.78
CA LYS A 157 -0.60 -20.40 13.84
C LYS A 157 -1.67 -19.58 14.57
N ILE A 158 -1.59 -18.26 14.46
CA ILE A 158 -2.58 -17.34 15.03
C ILE A 158 -2.97 -16.31 13.95
N ALA A 159 -4.26 -16.25 13.64
CA ALA A 159 -4.83 -15.24 12.75
C ALA A 159 -5.88 -14.40 13.48
N MET A 160 -5.87 -13.08 13.30
CA MET A 160 -6.87 -12.19 13.92
C MET A 160 -7.34 -11.11 12.95
N MET A 161 -8.58 -10.67 13.09
CA MET A 161 -9.11 -9.54 12.36
C MET A 161 -8.48 -8.23 12.86
N CYS A 162 -7.99 -7.41 11.95
CA CYS A 162 -7.44 -6.09 12.27
C CYS A 162 -8.47 -5.00 11.94
N HIS A 163 -8.71 -4.10 12.88
CA HIS A 163 -9.59 -2.94 12.72
C HIS A 163 -8.80 -1.62 12.61
N ASP A 164 -7.49 -1.68 12.87
CA ASP A 164 -6.52 -0.58 12.79
C ASP A 164 -5.14 -1.13 12.43
N LEU A 165 -4.29 -0.31 11.80
CA LEU A 165 -2.92 -0.71 11.48
C LEU A 165 -2.11 -1.07 12.73
N CYS A 166 -2.35 -0.41 13.87
CA CYS A 166 -1.62 -0.71 15.10
C CYS A 166 -1.97 -2.09 15.69
N ASP A 167 -3.04 -2.75 15.23
CA ASP A 167 -3.31 -4.14 15.65
C ASP A 167 -2.18 -5.08 15.19
N ASN A 168 -1.58 -4.84 14.02
CA ASN A 168 -0.46 -5.63 13.50
C ASN A 168 0.78 -5.59 14.42
N ALA A 169 0.96 -4.49 15.15
CA ALA A 169 2.06 -4.35 16.09
C ALA A 169 2.09 -5.45 17.15
N ARG A 170 0.92 -5.93 17.55
CA ARG A 170 0.79 -7.02 18.53
C ARG A 170 1.24 -8.35 17.94
N LEU A 171 0.97 -8.60 16.65
CA LEU A 171 1.47 -9.76 15.93
C LEU A 171 2.99 -9.68 15.75
N PHE A 172 3.52 -8.51 15.41
CA PHE A 172 4.96 -8.30 15.30
C PHE A 172 5.67 -8.43 16.64
N ALA A 173 5.07 -7.94 17.73
CA ALA A 173 5.56 -8.12 19.09
C ALA A 173 5.54 -9.61 19.48
N LEU A 174 4.49 -10.35 19.15
CA LEU A 174 4.45 -11.81 19.31
C LEU A 174 5.62 -12.47 18.57
N LEU A 175 5.80 -12.19 17.28
CA LEU A 175 6.90 -12.75 16.50
C LEU A 175 8.28 -12.38 17.06
N LYS A 176 8.49 -11.16 17.56
CA LYS A 176 9.74 -10.78 18.24
C LYS A 176 9.95 -11.58 19.52
N ARG A 177 8.91 -11.74 20.35
CA ARG A 177 8.98 -12.46 21.64
C ARG A 177 9.22 -13.96 21.47
N THR A 178 8.71 -14.55 20.39
CA THR A 178 8.85 -15.99 20.12
C THR A 178 10.11 -16.34 19.32
N ALA A 179 11.02 -15.38 19.13
CA ALA A 179 12.29 -15.61 18.47
C ALA A 179 13.16 -16.63 19.22
N GLY A 180 13.59 -17.66 18.49
CA GLY A 180 14.33 -18.80 19.05
C GLY A 180 13.46 -19.88 19.69
N SER A 181 12.12 -19.76 19.63
CA SER A 181 11.16 -20.78 20.08
C SER A 181 10.59 -21.57 18.89
N LYS A 182 9.30 -21.89 18.91
CA LYS A 182 8.60 -22.59 17.81
C LYS A 182 8.44 -21.66 16.60
N PRO A 183 8.60 -22.16 15.36
CA PRO A 183 8.19 -21.45 14.17
C PRO A 183 6.74 -20.98 14.30
N THR A 184 6.48 -19.71 13.96
CA THR A 184 5.18 -19.07 14.21
C THR A 184 4.62 -18.49 12.91
N ILE A 185 3.31 -18.61 12.71
CA ILE A 185 2.55 -18.00 11.63
C ILE A 185 1.59 -17.00 12.29
N ALA A 186 1.84 -15.70 12.12
CA ALA A 186 1.04 -14.65 12.73
C ALA A 186 0.47 -13.74 11.64
N ILE A 187 -0.86 -13.73 11.47
CA ILE A 187 -1.53 -13.10 10.33
C ILE A 187 -2.63 -12.15 10.79
N GLY A 188 -2.58 -10.91 10.30
CA GLY A 188 -3.67 -9.96 10.35
C GLY A 188 -4.61 -10.17 9.16
N MET A 189 -5.90 -10.35 9.43
CA MET A 189 -6.96 -10.42 8.42
C MET A 189 -7.54 -9.03 8.15
N GLY A 190 -8.13 -8.89 6.96
CA GLY A 190 -8.73 -7.65 6.50
C GLY A 190 -7.72 -6.66 5.90
N GLU A 191 -8.21 -5.53 5.41
CA GLU A 191 -7.39 -4.49 4.76
C GLU A 191 -6.29 -3.96 5.69
N TYR A 192 -6.62 -3.71 6.97
CA TYR A 192 -5.66 -3.28 7.96
C TYR A 192 -4.60 -4.34 8.27
N GLY A 193 -4.93 -5.62 8.14
CA GLY A 193 -4.03 -6.74 8.44
C GLY A 193 -3.01 -7.03 7.34
N GLN A 194 -3.18 -6.48 6.13
CA GLN A 194 -2.35 -6.81 4.96
C GLN A 194 -0.86 -6.60 5.20
N ILE A 195 -0.47 -5.56 5.95
CA ILE A 195 0.95 -5.28 6.23
C ILE A 195 1.64 -6.41 6.98
N SER A 196 0.90 -7.20 7.80
CA SER A 196 1.47 -8.35 8.49
C SER A 196 1.92 -9.45 7.53
N ARG A 197 1.22 -9.60 6.40
CA ARG A 197 1.50 -10.63 5.39
C ARG A 197 2.78 -10.35 4.62
N VAL A 198 3.10 -9.07 4.38
CA VAL A 198 4.35 -8.65 3.74
C VAL A 198 5.49 -8.61 4.75
N LEU A 199 5.27 -7.99 5.91
CA LEU A 199 6.32 -7.81 6.92
C LEU A 199 6.65 -9.09 7.69
N ALA A 200 5.90 -10.18 7.50
CA ALA A 200 6.27 -11.50 8.01
C ALA A 200 7.74 -11.83 7.73
N ALA A 201 8.23 -11.62 6.51
CA ALA A 201 9.62 -11.89 6.13
C ALA A 201 10.68 -11.06 6.90
N LYS A 202 10.29 -9.95 7.54
CA LYS A 202 11.16 -9.15 8.40
C LYS A 202 11.29 -9.72 9.81
N PHE A 203 10.31 -10.47 10.30
CA PHE A 203 10.35 -10.98 11.67
C PHE A 203 10.74 -12.45 11.64
N GLY A 204 12.02 -12.74 11.91
CA GLY A 204 12.67 -14.04 11.70
C GLY A 204 11.90 -15.32 12.13
N PRO A 205 11.06 -15.31 13.18
CA PRO A 205 10.26 -16.47 13.57
C PRO A 205 9.04 -16.74 12.69
N ALA A 206 8.69 -15.80 11.80
CA ALA A 206 7.60 -15.95 10.85
C ALA A 206 7.94 -17.05 9.84
N MET A 207 7.23 -18.17 9.95
CA MET A 207 7.48 -19.33 9.12
C MET A 207 6.97 -19.14 7.69
N LEU A 208 5.74 -18.67 7.53
CA LEU A 208 5.12 -18.48 6.23
C LEU A 208 4.07 -17.38 6.25
N THR A 209 3.72 -16.92 5.06
CA THR A 209 2.58 -16.05 4.77
C THR A 209 1.69 -16.70 3.71
N PHE A 210 0.41 -16.29 3.68
CA PHE A 210 -0.57 -16.87 2.77
C PHE A 210 -0.92 -15.94 1.61
N THR A 211 -1.01 -16.52 0.42
CA THR A 211 -1.38 -15.90 -0.86
C THR A 211 -2.56 -16.65 -1.51
N THR A 212 -3.12 -16.05 -2.55
CA THR A 212 -4.18 -16.63 -3.39
C THR A 212 -3.80 -16.56 -4.87
N LEU A 213 -4.39 -17.39 -5.71
CA LEU A 213 -4.27 -17.29 -7.18
C LEU A 213 -5.05 -16.09 -7.74
N SER A 214 -6.21 -15.79 -7.14
CA SER A 214 -7.05 -14.65 -7.53
C SER A 214 -7.88 -14.12 -6.36
N GLU A 215 -8.45 -12.92 -6.49
CA GLU A 215 -9.32 -12.36 -5.45
C GLU A 215 -10.55 -13.26 -5.20
N ALA A 216 -11.10 -13.89 -6.24
CA ALA A 216 -12.24 -14.81 -6.12
C ALA A 216 -11.87 -16.14 -5.43
N ARG A 217 -10.59 -16.52 -5.42
CA ARG A 217 -10.07 -17.73 -4.76
C ARG A 217 -9.55 -17.49 -3.34
N ALA A 218 -9.61 -16.25 -2.85
CA ALA A 218 -9.08 -15.91 -1.53
C ALA A 218 -9.79 -16.71 -0.42
N SER A 219 -9.01 -17.41 0.40
CA SER A 219 -9.50 -18.20 1.53
C SER A 219 -9.67 -17.37 2.81
N ALA A 220 -9.09 -16.16 2.85
CA ALA A 220 -9.20 -15.24 3.97
C ALA A 220 -9.10 -13.76 3.53
N PRO A 221 -9.78 -12.83 4.23
CA PRO A 221 -9.71 -11.40 3.91
C PRO A 221 -8.27 -10.84 3.96
N GLY A 222 -7.92 -10.04 2.96
CA GLY A 222 -6.64 -9.34 2.86
C GLY A 222 -5.49 -10.16 2.27
N GLN A 223 -5.74 -11.36 1.72
CA GLN A 223 -4.71 -12.12 0.99
C GLN A 223 -4.27 -11.38 -0.28
N PHE A 224 -2.98 -11.42 -0.55
CA PHE A 224 -2.40 -10.95 -1.80
C PHE A 224 -2.39 -12.05 -2.85
N ARG A 225 -2.46 -11.65 -4.12
CA ARG A 225 -2.05 -12.55 -5.21
C ARG A 225 -0.57 -12.87 -5.09
N ILE A 226 -0.15 -14.05 -5.56
CA ILE A 226 1.25 -14.50 -5.47
C ILE A 226 2.18 -13.48 -6.12
N GLU A 227 1.86 -13.05 -7.34
CA GLU A 227 2.67 -12.11 -8.12
C GLU A 227 2.72 -10.74 -7.47
N GLU A 228 1.63 -10.31 -6.83
CA GLU A 228 1.63 -9.04 -6.10
C GLU A 228 2.61 -9.09 -4.92
N LEU A 229 2.64 -10.19 -4.17
CA LEU A 229 3.58 -10.36 -3.07
C LEU A 229 5.03 -10.45 -3.57
N ILE A 230 5.28 -11.25 -4.61
CA ILE A 230 6.63 -11.48 -5.16
C ILE A 230 7.14 -10.26 -5.92
N ASP A 231 6.37 -9.72 -6.87
CA ASP A 231 6.85 -8.70 -7.80
C ASP A 231 6.70 -7.30 -7.22
N HIS A 232 5.55 -6.97 -6.61
CA HIS A 232 5.33 -5.61 -6.11
C HIS A 232 6.02 -5.37 -4.78
N TYR A 233 5.99 -6.34 -3.87
CA TYR A 233 6.61 -6.20 -2.54
C TYR A 233 7.99 -6.85 -2.45
N ARG A 234 8.47 -7.49 -3.54
CA ARG A 234 9.81 -8.08 -3.61
C ARG A 234 10.07 -9.04 -2.46
N PHE A 235 9.06 -9.84 -2.11
CA PHE A 235 9.00 -10.58 -0.85
C PHE A 235 10.24 -11.45 -0.58
N HIS A 236 10.80 -12.09 -1.61
CA HIS A 236 12.00 -12.92 -1.48
C HIS A 236 13.28 -12.14 -1.14
N SER A 237 13.29 -10.83 -1.35
CA SER A 237 14.41 -9.96 -0.96
C SER A 237 14.30 -9.43 0.48
N LEU A 238 13.13 -9.61 1.12
CA LEU A 238 12.88 -9.14 2.47
C LEU A 238 13.54 -10.06 3.51
N ASN A 239 14.06 -9.46 4.57
CA ASN A 239 14.75 -10.14 5.67
C ASN A 239 14.72 -9.26 6.94
N PRO A 240 15.30 -9.71 8.07
CA PRO A 240 15.27 -8.94 9.32
C PRO A 240 15.83 -7.51 9.24
N ASP A 241 16.77 -7.25 8.35
CA ASP A 241 17.39 -5.93 8.16
C ASP A 241 16.60 -5.02 7.21
N THR A 242 15.50 -5.51 6.63
CA THR A 242 14.71 -4.71 5.68
C THR A 242 14.18 -3.44 6.33
N THR A 243 14.41 -2.30 5.69
CA THR A 243 13.89 -1.01 6.12
C THR A 243 12.48 -0.77 5.59
N VAL A 244 11.57 -0.26 6.43
CA VAL A 244 10.16 -0.06 6.06
C VAL A 244 9.90 1.40 5.70
N TYR A 245 9.22 1.58 4.56
CA TYR A 245 8.66 2.84 4.08
C TYR A 245 7.17 2.64 3.78
N GLY A 246 6.45 3.72 3.52
CA GLY A 246 5.08 3.57 3.04
C GLY A 246 4.36 4.87 2.75
N VAL A 247 3.08 4.77 2.38
CA VAL A 247 2.21 5.91 2.11
C VAL A 247 1.07 5.94 3.13
N ILE A 248 0.93 7.06 3.84
CA ILE A 248 -0.14 7.29 4.82
C ILE A 248 -1.28 8.03 4.14
N GLY A 249 -2.50 7.48 4.17
CA GLY A 249 -3.67 8.09 3.54
C GLY A 249 -4.98 7.38 3.85
N ALA A 250 -6.08 7.98 3.38
CA ALA A 250 -7.40 7.34 3.34
C ALA A 250 -8.26 7.97 2.21
N PRO A 251 -8.65 7.19 1.18
CA PRO A 251 -8.24 5.81 0.88
C PRO A 251 -6.76 5.74 0.45
N VAL A 252 -6.16 4.54 0.49
CA VAL A 252 -4.74 4.36 0.10
C VAL A 252 -4.45 3.06 -0.66
N ARG A 253 -5.37 2.08 -0.64
CA ARG A 253 -5.20 0.76 -1.28
C ARG A 253 -4.77 0.84 -2.75
N HIS A 254 -5.31 1.78 -3.50
CA HIS A 254 -5.04 1.95 -4.94
C HIS A 254 -3.88 2.92 -5.24
N SER A 255 -3.12 3.35 -4.23
CA SER A 255 -1.95 4.19 -4.46
C SER A 255 -0.92 3.46 -5.33
N MET A 256 -0.35 4.16 -6.30
CA MET A 256 0.76 3.64 -7.11
C MET A 256 2.12 3.77 -6.42
N SER A 257 2.20 4.48 -5.29
CA SER A 257 3.45 4.71 -4.56
C SER A 257 4.17 3.42 -4.14
N PRO A 258 3.50 2.38 -3.58
CA PRO A 258 4.15 1.10 -3.29
C PRO A 258 4.82 0.48 -4.50
N ARG A 259 4.17 0.49 -5.68
CA ARG A 259 4.73 -0.11 -6.90
C ARG A 259 5.99 0.60 -7.37
N ILE A 260 5.94 1.92 -7.52
CA ILE A 260 7.09 2.67 -8.03
C ILE A 260 8.27 2.67 -7.05
N HIS A 261 8.02 2.76 -5.74
CA HIS A 261 9.09 2.80 -4.74
C HIS A 261 9.72 1.43 -4.54
N ASN A 262 8.95 0.34 -4.45
CA ASN A 262 9.52 -1.00 -4.33
C ASN A 262 10.37 -1.36 -5.55
N HIS A 263 9.92 -0.98 -6.75
CA HIS A 263 10.70 -1.16 -7.97
C HIS A 263 11.99 -0.33 -7.95
N ALA A 264 11.92 0.96 -7.61
CA ALA A 264 13.09 1.83 -7.49
C ALA A 264 14.10 1.30 -6.46
N PHE A 265 13.63 0.85 -5.29
CA PHE A 265 14.48 0.17 -4.30
C PHE A 265 15.15 -1.07 -4.89
N GLY A 266 14.49 -1.80 -5.79
CA GLY A 266 15.02 -3.01 -6.42
C GLY A 266 16.15 -2.71 -7.39
N LEU A 267 15.94 -1.72 -8.25
CA LEU A 267 16.96 -1.22 -9.19
C LEU A 267 18.20 -0.73 -8.46
N CYS A 268 18.03 -0.04 -7.33
CA CYS A 268 19.12 0.46 -6.50
C CYS A 268 19.68 -0.58 -5.52
N ARG A 269 19.21 -1.84 -5.56
CA ARG A 269 19.61 -2.94 -4.65
C ARG A 269 19.48 -2.58 -3.16
N LEU A 270 18.48 -1.79 -2.82
CA LEU A 270 18.15 -1.40 -1.47
C LEU A 270 17.24 -2.46 -0.83
N ASN A 271 17.64 -2.91 0.36
CA ASN A 271 16.86 -3.82 1.20
C ASN A 271 15.75 -3.05 1.92
N HIS A 272 14.81 -2.52 1.15
CA HIS A 272 13.74 -1.64 1.59
C HIS A 272 12.40 -2.13 1.05
N VAL A 273 11.33 -1.92 1.80
CA VAL A 273 9.95 -2.21 1.38
C VAL A 273 9.06 -1.01 1.62
N TYR A 274 8.14 -0.76 0.70
CA TYR A 274 7.18 0.33 0.73
C TYR A 274 5.75 -0.23 0.79
N LEU A 275 4.98 0.20 1.78
CA LEU A 275 3.64 -0.34 2.09
C LEU A 275 2.53 0.73 2.05
N PRO A 276 1.28 0.36 1.74
CA PRO A 276 0.13 1.23 1.97
C PRO A 276 -0.25 1.22 3.47
N PHE A 277 -0.41 2.40 4.06
CA PHE A 277 -0.84 2.60 5.44
C PHE A 277 -2.18 3.34 5.47
N LEU A 278 -3.27 2.57 5.57
CA LEU A 278 -4.62 3.11 5.72
C LEU A 278 -4.81 3.68 7.13
N VAL A 279 -4.89 5.00 7.24
CA VAL A 279 -5.24 5.69 8.49
C VAL A 279 -6.50 6.50 8.24
N GLN A 280 -7.67 6.01 8.64
CA GLN A 280 -8.93 6.74 8.42
C GLN A 280 -9.06 7.95 9.34
N ASP A 281 -8.76 7.75 10.63
CA ASP A 281 -8.89 8.77 11.67
C ASP A 281 -7.56 9.47 11.92
N GLY A 282 -7.50 10.77 11.60
CA GLY A 282 -6.32 11.60 11.81
C GLY A 282 -5.89 11.75 13.27
N SER A 283 -6.76 11.45 14.24
CA SER A 283 -6.39 11.41 15.67
C SER A 283 -5.41 10.28 16.00
N LYS A 284 -5.39 9.21 15.17
CA LYS A 284 -4.55 8.02 15.36
C LYS A 284 -3.15 8.15 14.75
N LEU A 285 -2.85 9.24 14.02
CA LEU A 285 -1.57 9.41 13.32
C LEU A 285 -0.36 9.33 14.26
N GLN A 286 -0.44 9.98 15.42
CA GLN A 286 0.64 9.95 16.41
C GLN A 286 0.93 8.51 16.85
N LYS A 287 -0.11 7.79 17.31
CA LYS A 287 -0.01 6.39 17.74
C LYS A 287 0.54 5.49 16.62
N PHE A 288 0.06 5.69 15.39
CA PHE A 288 0.54 4.94 14.23
C PHE A 288 2.05 5.16 14.01
N LEU A 289 2.50 6.42 14.00
CA LEU A 289 3.92 6.72 13.80
C LEU A 289 4.77 6.15 14.94
N ASP A 290 4.34 6.31 16.19
CA ASP A 290 5.02 5.76 17.38
C ASP A 290 5.20 4.25 17.27
N THR A 291 4.11 3.57 16.89
CA THR A 291 4.09 2.13 16.71
C THR A 291 5.01 1.70 15.57
N MET A 292 4.84 2.25 14.36
CA MET A 292 5.57 1.78 13.18
C MET A 292 7.05 2.16 13.20
N THR A 293 7.44 3.25 13.86
CA THR A 293 8.86 3.57 14.10
C THR A 293 9.57 2.43 14.86
N GLN A 294 8.90 1.78 15.82
CA GLN A 294 9.43 0.62 16.57
C GLN A 294 9.55 -0.66 15.71
N PHE A 295 8.82 -0.72 14.59
CA PHE A 295 8.83 -1.84 13.65
C PHE A 295 9.62 -1.54 12.37
N GLY A 296 10.46 -0.50 12.39
CA GLY A 296 11.44 -0.24 11.35
C GLY A 296 10.99 0.74 10.27
N LEU A 297 9.93 1.52 10.52
CA LEU A 297 9.58 2.65 9.65
C LEU A 297 10.71 3.69 9.67
N ARG A 298 11.19 4.05 8.47
CA ARG A 298 12.23 5.08 8.26
C ARG A 298 11.81 6.25 7.40
N GLY A 299 10.69 6.12 6.70
CA GLY A 299 10.08 7.25 6.01
C GLY A 299 8.70 6.93 5.52
N ALA A 300 7.91 7.95 5.25
CA ALA A 300 6.59 7.77 4.66
C ALA A 300 6.20 8.94 3.78
N SER A 301 5.53 8.67 2.67
CA SER A 301 4.74 9.69 1.98
C SER A 301 3.43 9.92 2.73
N VAL A 302 2.90 11.13 2.64
CA VAL A 302 1.61 11.50 3.24
C VAL A 302 0.72 12.07 2.15
N THR A 303 -0.47 11.48 2.02
CA THR A 303 -1.49 11.92 1.07
C THR A 303 -2.77 12.33 1.78
N ILE A 304 -3.83 12.59 1.01
CA ILE A 304 -5.14 13.00 1.51
C ILE A 304 -5.63 11.98 2.57
N PRO A 305 -6.23 12.45 3.68
CA PRO A 305 -6.45 13.84 4.09
C PRO A 305 -5.37 14.41 5.03
N HIS A 306 -4.24 13.72 5.22
CA HIS A 306 -3.38 13.91 6.40
C HIS A 306 -2.27 14.95 6.26
N LYS A 307 -2.04 15.53 5.08
CA LYS A 307 -0.89 16.41 4.81
C LYS A 307 -0.74 17.60 5.78
N GLN A 308 -1.85 18.12 6.33
CA GLN A 308 -1.82 19.20 7.33
C GLN A 308 -1.73 18.61 8.75
N ARG A 309 -2.64 17.70 9.09
CA ARG A 309 -2.74 17.10 10.43
C ARG A 309 -1.45 16.43 10.89
N ILE A 310 -0.72 15.80 9.97
CA ILE A 310 0.52 15.10 10.28
C ILE A 310 1.59 16.02 10.87
N MET A 311 1.56 17.32 10.57
CA MET A 311 2.56 18.29 11.03
C MET A 311 2.63 18.37 12.56
N GLU A 312 1.49 18.18 13.22
CA GLU A 312 1.39 18.18 14.69
C GLU A 312 2.04 16.93 15.33
N CYS A 313 2.33 15.91 14.54
CA CYS A 313 2.93 14.65 14.99
C CYS A 313 4.45 14.55 14.73
N LEU A 314 5.08 15.64 14.25
CA LEU A 314 6.48 15.66 13.83
C LEU A 314 7.33 16.52 14.77
N ASP A 315 8.56 16.08 15.01
CA ASP A 315 9.51 16.77 15.88
C ASP A 315 10.15 17.98 15.21
N GLU A 316 10.26 17.95 13.89
CA GLU A 316 10.84 19.01 13.08
C GLU A 316 10.12 19.10 11.73
N LEU A 317 10.09 20.31 11.19
CA LEU A 317 9.62 20.57 9.84
C LEU A 317 10.73 21.28 9.06
N ASP A 318 10.91 20.91 7.80
CA ASP A 318 11.67 21.70 6.85
C ASP A 318 11.05 23.10 6.68
N ASP A 319 11.87 24.12 6.44
CA ASP A 319 11.40 25.50 6.40
C ASP A 319 10.39 25.74 5.27
N VAL A 320 10.56 25.08 4.13
CA VAL A 320 9.59 25.16 3.02
C VAL A 320 8.29 24.47 3.41
N ALA A 321 8.35 23.31 4.08
CA ALA A 321 7.15 22.62 4.56
C ALA A 321 6.38 23.42 5.60
N LYS A 322 7.08 24.15 6.50
CA LYS A 322 6.46 25.10 7.45
C LYS A 322 5.70 26.20 6.72
N GLN A 323 6.34 26.82 5.72
CA GLN A 323 5.75 27.92 4.94
C GLN A 323 4.52 27.47 4.14
N ILE A 324 4.58 26.28 3.54
CA ILE A 324 3.44 25.69 2.83
C ILE A 324 2.27 25.38 3.78
N GLY A 325 2.57 25.02 5.04
CA GLY A 325 1.57 24.52 5.98
C GLY A 325 1.07 23.13 5.59
N ALA A 326 1.92 22.31 4.97
CA ALA A 326 1.60 20.91 4.64
C ALA A 326 2.88 20.06 4.44
N VAL A 327 2.83 18.82 4.91
CA VAL A 327 3.88 17.80 4.75
C VAL A 327 3.36 16.67 3.87
N ASN A 328 4.15 16.27 2.87
CA ASN A 328 3.89 15.06 2.08
C ASN A 328 4.95 13.98 2.27
N THR A 329 6.01 14.25 3.03
CA THR A 329 7.17 13.36 3.16
C THR A 329 7.69 13.40 4.59
N ILE A 330 7.82 12.24 5.23
CA ILE A 330 8.38 12.07 6.57
C ILE A 330 9.69 11.32 6.44
N VAL A 331 10.70 11.76 7.18
CA VAL A 331 11.94 11.03 7.45
C VAL A 331 11.99 10.73 8.93
N VAL A 332 12.31 9.48 9.28
CA VAL A 332 12.51 9.07 10.67
C VAL A 332 13.98 8.77 10.88
N ASP A 333 14.60 9.50 11.79
CA ASP A 333 15.99 9.30 12.17
C ASP A 333 16.16 7.91 12.82
N PRO A 334 17.07 7.06 12.30
CA PRO A 334 17.19 5.69 12.77
C PRO A 334 17.79 5.56 14.19
N LEU A 335 18.52 6.57 14.67
CA LEU A 335 19.22 6.56 15.95
C LEU A 335 18.34 7.11 17.08
N THR A 336 17.62 8.19 16.80
CA THR A 336 16.82 8.94 17.78
C THR A 336 15.34 8.66 17.67
N GLY A 337 14.86 8.15 16.53
CA GLY A 337 13.44 8.01 16.23
C GLY A 337 12.72 9.32 15.93
N ARG A 338 13.44 10.46 15.93
CA ARG A 338 12.87 11.79 15.64
C ARG A 338 12.40 11.87 14.19
N ARG A 339 11.32 12.61 13.98
CA ARG A 339 10.59 12.67 12.71
C ARG A 339 10.66 14.06 12.14
N LYS A 340 11.15 14.16 10.89
CA LYS A 340 11.22 15.42 10.14
C LYS A 340 10.27 15.40 8.95
N GLY A 341 9.48 16.45 8.81
CA GLY A 341 8.55 16.64 7.69
C GLY A 341 9.11 17.50 6.57
N TYR A 342 8.87 17.09 5.33
CA TYR A 342 9.23 17.78 4.10
C TYR A 342 8.03 17.89 3.15
N ASN A 343 8.16 18.75 2.15
CA ASN A 343 7.19 18.86 1.05
C ASN A 343 7.90 18.78 -0.30
N THR A 344 7.56 17.77 -1.10
CA THR A 344 8.09 17.58 -2.46
C THR A 344 7.06 17.89 -3.56
N ASP A 345 5.80 18.20 -3.18
CA ASP A 345 4.72 18.46 -4.13
C ASP A 345 4.92 19.79 -4.87
N TRP A 346 5.37 20.83 -4.17
CA TRP A 346 5.50 22.19 -4.75
C TRP A 346 6.50 22.21 -5.90
N GLN A 347 7.68 21.63 -5.69
CA GLN A 347 8.76 21.62 -6.67
C GLN A 347 8.37 20.73 -7.87
N ALA A 348 7.75 19.58 -7.60
CA ALA A 348 7.28 18.69 -8.66
C ALA A 348 6.27 19.35 -9.60
N ALA A 349 5.32 20.11 -9.07
CA ALA A 349 4.33 20.82 -9.88
C ALA A 349 4.96 21.97 -10.69
N VAL A 350 5.80 22.78 -10.05
CA VAL A 350 6.53 23.87 -10.72
C VAL A 350 7.40 23.32 -11.84
N ASP A 351 8.16 22.25 -11.59
CA ASP A 351 9.02 21.63 -12.58
C ASP A 351 8.22 21.11 -13.76
N ALA A 352 7.13 20.37 -13.51
CA ALA A 352 6.27 19.81 -14.56
C ALA A 352 5.71 20.88 -15.50
N VAL A 353 5.19 21.98 -14.94
CA VAL A 353 4.67 23.11 -15.72
C VAL A 353 5.80 23.83 -16.47
N SER A 354 6.92 24.10 -15.79
CA SER A 354 8.01 24.88 -16.36
C SER A 354 8.71 24.17 -17.52
N GLU A 355 8.82 22.84 -17.48
CA GLU A 355 9.39 22.04 -18.58
C GLU A 355 8.56 22.19 -19.87
N THR A 356 7.24 22.25 -19.72
CA THR A 356 6.31 22.34 -20.84
C THR A 356 6.28 23.75 -21.40
N LEU A 357 6.38 24.77 -20.55
CA LEU A 357 6.46 26.17 -20.99
C LEU A 357 7.78 26.52 -21.66
N MET A 358 8.89 25.95 -21.19
CA MET A 358 10.23 26.25 -21.70
C MET A 358 11.06 24.98 -21.88
N PRO A 359 10.82 24.20 -22.96
CA PRO A 359 11.58 22.98 -23.23
C PRO A 359 13.07 23.25 -23.41
N GLY A 360 13.92 22.36 -22.86
CA GLY A 360 15.37 22.42 -23.05
C GLY A 360 16.14 23.34 -22.11
N ILE A 361 15.47 23.99 -21.15
CA ILE A 361 16.14 24.76 -20.09
C ILE A 361 16.58 23.81 -18.97
N GLU A 362 17.86 23.83 -18.62
CA GLU A 362 18.43 23.04 -17.51
C GLU A 362 17.86 23.46 -16.14
N GLN A 363 17.93 22.55 -15.15
CA GLN A 363 17.44 22.82 -13.79
C GLN A 363 18.15 24.02 -13.15
N GLY A 364 17.39 24.88 -12.45
CA GLY A 364 17.95 26.01 -11.68
C GLY A 364 17.16 27.31 -11.82
N GLN A 365 17.85 28.45 -11.63
CA GLN A 365 17.24 29.80 -11.65
C GLN A 365 16.46 30.11 -12.93
N ALA A 366 16.90 29.57 -14.07
CA ALA A 366 16.23 29.77 -15.36
C ALA A 366 14.85 29.10 -15.43
N ARG A 367 14.59 28.06 -14.65
CA ARG A 367 13.28 27.38 -14.58
C ARG A 367 12.30 28.12 -13.67
N LEU A 368 12.80 28.80 -12.63
CA LEU A 368 12.00 29.64 -11.73
C LEU A 368 11.40 30.87 -12.43
N THR A 369 11.95 31.30 -13.57
CA THR A 369 11.39 32.42 -14.34
C THR A 369 10.21 32.01 -15.23
N ALA A 370 9.96 30.71 -15.42
CA ALA A 370 8.89 30.19 -16.28
C ALA A 370 7.49 30.63 -15.86
N LEU A 371 7.33 30.98 -14.57
CA LEU A 371 6.06 31.42 -14.00
C LEU A 371 6.00 32.93 -13.79
N GLN A 372 7.11 33.66 -14.00
CA GLN A 372 7.17 35.09 -13.72
C GLN A 372 6.13 35.88 -14.50
N ARG A 373 5.44 36.80 -13.79
CA ARG A 373 4.44 37.72 -14.35
C ARG A 373 3.24 37.06 -15.05
N ARG A 374 3.05 35.74 -14.91
CA ARG A 374 1.88 35.03 -15.45
C ARG A 374 0.70 35.09 -14.49
N HIS A 375 -0.50 35.04 -15.05
CA HIS A 375 -1.74 34.81 -14.30
C HIS A 375 -2.01 33.31 -14.20
N VAL A 376 -1.94 32.79 -12.97
CA VAL A 376 -2.21 31.40 -12.64
C VAL A 376 -3.58 31.31 -11.96
N VAL A 377 -4.43 30.41 -12.45
CA VAL A 377 -5.68 30.02 -11.78
C VAL A 377 -5.47 28.64 -11.16
N LEU A 378 -5.66 28.52 -9.85
CA LEU A 378 -5.56 27.26 -9.11
C LEU A 378 -6.95 26.82 -8.64
N LEU A 379 -7.37 25.63 -9.07
CA LEU A 379 -8.60 25.00 -8.61
C LEU A 379 -8.30 24.12 -7.40
N GLY A 380 -8.95 24.40 -6.27
CA GLY A 380 -8.80 23.69 -5.01
C GLY A 380 -8.05 24.48 -3.93
N ALA A 381 -8.30 24.11 -2.67
CA ALA A 381 -7.62 24.67 -1.49
C ALA A 381 -7.26 23.55 -0.46
N GLY A 382 -6.85 22.39 -0.98
CA GLY A 382 -6.37 21.24 -0.20
C GLY A 382 -4.85 21.23 0.03
N GLY A 383 -4.31 20.15 0.57
CA GLY A 383 -2.86 20.03 0.82
C GLY A 383 -1.99 20.12 -0.44
N ALA A 384 -2.43 19.52 -1.55
CA ALA A 384 -1.75 19.67 -2.85
C ALA A 384 -1.85 21.11 -3.38
N ALA A 385 -3.03 21.73 -3.26
CA ALA A 385 -3.24 23.13 -3.62
C ALA A 385 -2.30 24.06 -2.86
N ARG A 386 -2.11 23.85 -1.55
CA ARG A 386 -1.17 24.64 -0.73
C ARG A 386 0.24 24.60 -1.29
N ALA A 387 0.74 23.41 -1.63
CA ALA A 387 2.07 23.23 -2.17
C ALA A 387 2.20 23.87 -3.56
N ILE A 388 1.23 23.66 -4.45
CA ILE A 388 1.22 24.27 -5.79
C ILE A 388 1.17 25.79 -5.70
N ALA A 389 0.27 26.34 -4.89
CA ALA A 389 0.09 27.78 -4.69
C ALA A 389 1.37 28.42 -4.15
N PHE A 390 2.00 27.81 -3.15
CA PHE A 390 3.30 28.25 -2.65
C PHE A 390 4.35 28.23 -3.77
N GLY A 391 4.44 27.13 -4.53
CA GLY A 391 5.43 26.98 -5.60
C GLY A 391 5.32 28.08 -6.67
N VAL A 392 4.10 28.38 -7.14
CA VAL A 392 3.90 29.42 -8.18
C VAL A 392 4.13 30.84 -7.63
N VAL A 393 3.78 31.09 -6.37
CA VAL A 393 4.07 32.37 -5.68
C VAL A 393 5.57 32.55 -5.47
N HIS A 394 6.25 31.49 -5.01
CA HIS A 394 7.70 31.48 -4.81
C HIS A 394 8.48 31.74 -6.11
N CYS A 395 7.95 31.27 -7.25
CA CYS A 395 8.51 31.55 -8.58
C CYS A 395 8.16 32.94 -9.13
N GLY A 396 7.39 33.76 -8.39
CA GLY A 396 7.09 35.13 -8.76
C GLY A 396 6.02 35.28 -9.85
N CYS A 397 4.99 34.42 -9.84
CA CYS A 397 3.81 34.65 -10.68
C CYS A 397 3.21 36.05 -10.45
N GLY A 398 2.63 36.65 -11.49
CA GLY A 398 2.12 38.02 -11.41
C GLY A 398 0.83 38.09 -10.60
N LYS A 399 -0.05 37.10 -10.83
CA LYS A 399 -1.35 36.96 -10.18
C LYS A 399 -1.65 35.48 -9.96
N LEU A 400 -2.16 35.15 -8.78
CA LEU A 400 -2.71 33.83 -8.44
C LEU A 400 -4.17 33.98 -8.01
N THR A 401 -5.08 33.42 -8.80
CA THR A 401 -6.50 33.30 -8.45
C THR A 401 -6.77 31.88 -7.93
N ILE A 402 -7.12 31.78 -6.65
CA ILE A 402 -7.46 30.53 -5.98
C ILE A 402 -8.98 30.35 -6.01
N VAL A 403 -9.42 29.30 -6.68
CA VAL A 403 -10.84 28.98 -6.86
C VAL A 403 -11.16 27.73 -6.06
N ASN A 404 -12.11 27.81 -5.15
CA ASN A 404 -12.52 26.65 -4.37
C ASN A 404 -14.03 26.65 -4.12
N ARG A 405 -14.63 25.47 -4.00
CA ARG A 405 -16.06 25.33 -3.68
C ARG A 405 -16.44 26.07 -2.39
N THR A 406 -15.59 25.97 -1.37
CA THR A 406 -15.72 26.72 -0.11
C THR A 406 -14.80 27.93 -0.16
N LEU A 407 -15.36 29.13 -0.33
CA LEU A 407 -14.62 30.37 -0.52
C LEU A 407 -13.66 30.68 0.64
N GLU A 408 -14.07 30.39 1.86
CA GLU A 408 -13.29 30.62 3.08
C GLU A 408 -11.95 29.89 3.04
N ARG A 409 -11.90 28.68 2.44
CA ARG A 409 -10.66 27.92 2.28
C ARG A 409 -9.72 28.55 1.25
N ALA A 410 -10.27 29.12 0.17
CA ALA A 410 -9.48 29.86 -0.81
C ALA A 410 -8.91 31.14 -0.19
N ARG A 411 -9.72 31.89 0.57
CA ARG A 411 -9.30 33.09 1.30
C ARG A 411 -8.22 32.79 2.34
N SER A 412 -8.41 31.72 3.12
CA SER A 412 -7.40 31.26 4.08
C SER A 412 -6.07 30.96 3.38
N LEU A 413 -6.09 30.25 2.25
CA LEU A 413 -4.87 29.97 1.50
C LEU A 413 -4.22 31.25 0.94
N ALA A 414 -5.01 32.17 0.39
CA ALA A 414 -4.48 33.46 -0.09
C ALA A 414 -3.83 34.26 1.06
N ASN A 415 -4.46 34.30 2.24
CA ASN A 415 -3.91 34.98 3.41
C ASN A 415 -2.61 34.33 3.90
N ASP A 416 -2.55 32.99 3.92
CA ASP A 416 -1.33 32.28 4.30
C ASP A 416 -0.17 32.56 3.32
N LEU A 417 -0.49 32.89 2.06
CA LEU A 417 0.48 33.18 1.01
C LEU A 417 0.90 34.65 0.96
N SER A 418 0.14 35.58 1.54
CA SER A 418 0.42 37.02 1.44
C SER A 418 1.80 37.47 1.95
N PRO A 419 2.45 36.78 2.92
CA PRO A 419 3.83 37.11 3.31
C PRO A 419 4.88 36.73 2.25
N PHE A 420 4.52 35.91 1.26
CA PHE A 420 5.46 35.35 0.28
C PHE A 420 5.29 36.04 -1.07
N GLY A 421 6.32 36.78 -1.51
CA GLY A 421 6.37 37.38 -2.85
C GLY A 421 5.53 38.64 -3.04
N LYS A 422 5.49 39.15 -4.28
CA LYS A 422 4.72 40.33 -4.69
C LYS A 422 3.53 39.98 -5.60
N THR A 423 3.11 38.72 -5.56
CA THR A 423 2.02 38.18 -6.37
C THR A 423 0.70 38.81 -5.96
N GLU A 424 -0.12 39.23 -6.92
CA GLU A 424 -1.52 39.58 -6.66
C GLU A 424 -2.30 38.30 -6.28
N LEU A 425 -2.84 38.23 -5.07
CA LEU A 425 -3.58 37.07 -4.59
C LEU A 425 -5.09 37.35 -4.60
N VAL A 426 -5.84 36.51 -5.30
CA VAL A 426 -7.31 36.60 -5.40
C VAL A 426 -7.93 35.27 -4.98
N ALA A 427 -9.02 35.33 -4.22
CA ALA A 427 -9.78 34.14 -3.81
C ALA A 427 -11.23 34.26 -4.27
N LEU A 428 -11.71 33.26 -5.01
CA LEU A 428 -13.06 33.22 -5.57
C LEU A 428 -13.76 31.89 -5.26
N SER A 429 -15.09 31.94 -5.20
CA SER A 429 -15.90 30.72 -5.30
C SER A 429 -15.86 30.23 -6.76
N LEU A 430 -16.18 28.95 -6.98
CA LEU A 430 -16.27 28.41 -8.34
C LEU A 430 -17.32 29.15 -9.18
N GLU A 431 -18.43 29.55 -8.55
CA GLU A 431 -19.51 30.28 -9.20
C GLU A 431 -19.06 31.68 -9.63
N ASP A 432 -18.46 32.46 -8.72
CA ASP A 432 -17.97 33.81 -9.01
C ASP A 432 -16.92 33.79 -10.11
N PHE A 433 -15.99 32.82 -10.06
CA PHE A 433 -14.97 32.64 -11.09
C PHE A 433 -15.59 32.36 -12.46
N CYS A 434 -16.57 31.45 -12.55
CA CYS A 434 -17.25 31.15 -13.81
C CYS A 434 -18.05 32.35 -14.33
N GLN A 435 -18.72 33.10 -13.45
CA GLN A 435 -19.44 34.31 -13.83
C GLN A 435 -18.49 35.39 -14.37
N GLN A 436 -17.35 35.60 -13.70
CA GLN A 436 -16.31 36.53 -14.14
C GLN A 436 -15.78 36.15 -15.53
N GLN A 437 -15.47 34.87 -15.77
CA GLN A 437 -14.91 34.42 -17.05
C GLN A 437 -15.91 34.46 -18.22
N ARG A 438 -17.22 34.45 -17.95
CA ARG A 438 -18.28 34.58 -18.96
C ARG A 438 -18.58 36.02 -19.37
N ASN A 439 -18.25 36.99 -18.52
CA ASN A 439 -18.57 38.39 -18.76
C ASN A 439 -17.43 39.11 -19.50
N PRO A 440 -17.62 39.58 -20.74
CA PRO A 440 -16.58 40.26 -21.51
C PRO A 440 -15.96 41.49 -20.81
N ALA A 441 -16.69 42.13 -19.89
CA ALA A 441 -16.21 43.31 -19.17
C ALA A 441 -15.29 42.98 -17.98
N THR A 442 -15.36 41.77 -17.43
CA THR A 442 -14.58 41.35 -16.24
C THR A 442 -13.71 40.12 -16.48
N ARG A 443 -13.80 39.53 -17.68
CA ARG A 443 -13.00 38.39 -18.10
C ARG A 443 -11.52 38.73 -18.08
N GLU A 444 -10.75 37.90 -17.39
CA GLU A 444 -9.30 38.03 -17.31
C GLU A 444 -8.64 36.94 -18.14
N ARG A 445 -7.56 37.30 -18.85
CA ARG A 445 -6.70 36.35 -19.56
C ARG A 445 -6.01 35.41 -18.56
N ILE A 446 -6.07 34.11 -18.82
CA ILE A 446 -5.46 33.07 -17.98
C ILE A 446 -4.26 32.48 -18.73
N ASP A 447 -3.06 32.58 -18.17
CA ASP A 447 -1.89 31.96 -18.78
C ASP A 447 -1.77 30.47 -18.40
N ILE A 448 -2.15 30.12 -17.16
CA ILE A 448 -2.03 28.76 -16.63
C ILE A 448 -3.25 28.43 -15.77
N LEU A 449 -3.91 27.30 -16.05
CA LEU A 449 -4.95 26.70 -15.22
C LEU A 449 -4.42 25.43 -14.57
N MET A 450 -4.44 25.35 -13.24
CA MET A 450 -3.97 24.19 -12.47
C MET A 450 -5.11 23.57 -11.68
N ASN A 451 -5.48 22.32 -11.98
CA ASN A 451 -6.40 21.55 -11.16
C ASN A 451 -5.65 20.81 -10.05
N SER A 452 -6.03 21.05 -8.80
CA SER A 452 -5.54 20.33 -7.62
C SER A 452 -6.66 19.70 -6.79
N THR A 453 -7.88 19.66 -7.35
CA THR A 453 -9.02 18.94 -6.79
C THR A 453 -8.96 17.45 -7.19
N SER A 454 -9.86 16.65 -6.63
CA SER A 454 -10.05 15.24 -7.06
C SER A 454 -11.05 15.09 -8.21
N ILE A 455 -11.55 16.19 -8.80
CA ILE A 455 -12.53 16.14 -9.89
C ILE A 455 -11.87 15.59 -11.15
N GLY A 456 -12.51 14.60 -11.78
CA GLY A 456 -11.98 13.90 -12.95
C GLY A 456 -11.15 12.66 -12.60
N MET A 457 -10.95 12.37 -11.32
CA MET A 457 -10.28 11.16 -10.84
C MET A 457 -11.21 9.95 -10.94
N HIS A 458 -10.66 8.77 -11.27
CA HIS A 458 -11.40 7.51 -11.24
C HIS A 458 -12.09 7.29 -9.88
N PRO A 459 -13.37 6.88 -9.84
CA PRO A 459 -14.20 6.42 -10.97
C PRO A 459 -14.92 7.55 -11.74
N ASP A 460 -14.93 8.78 -11.23
CA ASP A 460 -15.71 9.91 -11.76
C ASP A 460 -14.99 10.63 -12.91
N VAL A 461 -14.57 9.87 -13.92
CA VAL A 461 -13.67 10.33 -15.00
C VAL A 461 -14.29 11.33 -15.98
N ASN A 462 -15.63 11.43 -16.01
CA ASN A 462 -16.37 12.27 -16.94
C ASN A 462 -16.64 13.69 -16.43
N VAL A 463 -16.26 13.98 -15.18
CA VAL A 463 -16.50 15.29 -14.55
C VAL A 463 -15.36 16.24 -14.84
N VAL A 464 -15.68 17.52 -15.04
CA VAL A 464 -14.71 18.59 -15.34
C VAL A 464 -14.84 19.68 -14.29
N PRO A 465 -13.73 20.23 -13.76
CA PRO A 465 -13.81 21.20 -12.67
C PRO A 465 -14.19 22.62 -13.13
N VAL A 466 -14.14 22.90 -14.43
CA VAL A 466 -14.52 24.18 -15.05
C VAL A 466 -15.24 23.98 -16.38
N PRO A 467 -16.09 24.92 -16.81
CA PRO A 467 -16.66 24.93 -18.16
C PRO A 467 -15.60 25.00 -19.26
N GLU A 468 -15.89 24.40 -20.42
CA GLU A 468 -14.96 24.34 -21.55
C GLU A 468 -14.61 25.72 -22.12
N GLU A 469 -15.51 26.70 -21.99
CA GLU A 469 -15.32 28.07 -22.51
C GLU A 469 -14.21 28.84 -21.80
N ILE A 470 -13.78 28.37 -20.62
CA ILE A 470 -12.65 28.94 -19.88
C ILE A 470 -11.30 28.52 -20.51
N LEU A 471 -11.28 27.44 -21.30
CA LEU A 471 -10.08 26.90 -21.92
C LEU A 471 -9.78 27.63 -23.23
N GLU A 472 -8.72 28.45 -23.22
CA GLU A 472 -8.26 29.20 -24.38
C GLU A 472 -6.97 28.61 -24.98
N PRO A 473 -6.74 28.67 -26.31
CA PRO A 473 -5.61 27.99 -26.96
C PRO A 473 -4.22 28.35 -26.42
N HIS A 474 -4.05 29.55 -25.85
CA HIS A 474 -2.76 30.01 -25.32
C HIS A 474 -2.51 29.56 -23.87
N CYS A 475 -3.51 28.98 -23.19
CA CYS A 475 -3.42 28.55 -21.81
C CYS A 475 -2.67 27.23 -21.70
N LEU A 476 -1.87 27.07 -20.64
CA LEU A 476 -1.40 25.76 -20.20
C LEU A 476 -2.35 25.20 -19.15
N VAL A 477 -2.81 23.96 -19.33
CA VAL A 477 -3.68 23.25 -18.39
C VAL A 477 -2.90 22.13 -17.71
N PHE A 478 -2.75 22.25 -16.40
CA PHE A 478 -2.15 21.26 -15.53
C PHE A 478 -3.23 20.55 -14.72
N ASP A 479 -3.14 19.23 -14.59
CA ASP A 479 -4.04 18.45 -13.74
C ASP A 479 -3.25 17.56 -12.77
N ALA A 480 -3.43 17.73 -11.47
CA ALA A 480 -2.79 16.89 -10.46
C ALA A 480 -3.38 15.47 -10.41
N VAL A 481 -4.58 15.26 -10.97
CA VAL A 481 -5.16 13.93 -11.13
C VAL A 481 -4.34 13.14 -12.15
N TYR A 482 -3.81 11.99 -11.72
CA TYR A 482 -3.00 11.11 -12.57
C TYR A 482 -3.73 9.83 -12.99
N ASN A 483 -4.89 9.53 -12.40
CA ASN A 483 -5.72 8.39 -12.77
C ASN A 483 -7.14 8.86 -13.11
N PRO A 484 -7.52 8.91 -14.40
CA PRO A 484 -6.78 8.44 -15.58
C PRO A 484 -5.65 9.39 -16.01
N ILE A 485 -4.74 8.93 -16.89
CA ILE A 485 -3.66 9.76 -17.47
C ILE A 485 -4.25 10.97 -18.20
N GLU A 486 -5.21 10.72 -19.09
CA GLU A 486 -5.94 11.78 -19.78
C GLU A 486 -7.29 11.98 -19.10
N THR A 487 -7.36 12.97 -18.20
CA THR A 487 -8.63 13.39 -17.61
C THR A 487 -9.51 14.10 -18.63
N ARG A 488 -10.82 14.20 -18.37
CA ARG A 488 -11.73 14.95 -19.23
C ARG A 488 -11.30 16.42 -19.41
N LEU A 489 -10.74 17.04 -18.36
CA LEU A 489 -10.16 18.39 -18.42
C LEU A 489 -9.02 18.46 -19.45
N LEU A 490 -8.04 17.56 -19.36
CA LEU A 490 -6.89 17.56 -20.29
C LEU A 490 -7.33 17.25 -21.72
N SER A 491 -8.29 16.34 -21.90
CA SER A 491 -8.86 16.02 -23.21
C SER A 491 -9.55 17.24 -23.86
N LEU A 492 -10.33 18.00 -23.09
CA LEU A 492 -10.95 19.25 -23.54
C LEU A 492 -9.90 20.32 -23.87
N ALA A 493 -8.89 20.48 -23.00
CA ALA A 493 -7.81 21.43 -23.19
C ALA A 493 -7.05 21.17 -24.50
N LYS A 494 -6.68 19.91 -24.78
CA LYS A 494 -6.04 19.54 -26.06
C LYS A 494 -6.92 19.88 -27.27
N ARG A 495 -8.23 19.60 -27.21
CA ARG A 495 -9.17 19.94 -28.29
C ARG A 495 -9.26 21.45 -28.53
N ARG A 496 -9.10 22.25 -27.48
CA ARG A 496 -9.06 23.72 -27.56
C ARG A 496 -7.70 24.28 -27.95
N GLY A 497 -6.70 23.43 -28.19
CA GLY A 497 -5.35 23.84 -28.58
C GLY A 497 -4.46 24.26 -27.42
N CYS A 498 -4.87 24.03 -26.17
CA CYS A 498 -4.06 24.33 -24.99
C CYS A 498 -2.85 23.39 -24.89
N LEU A 499 -1.77 23.87 -24.26
CA LEU A 499 -0.73 22.99 -23.76
C LEU A 499 -1.26 22.23 -22.53
N THR A 500 -0.86 20.97 -22.37
CA THR A 500 -1.33 20.14 -21.25
C THR A 500 -0.21 19.46 -20.50
N VAL A 501 -0.33 19.42 -19.17
CA VAL A 501 0.55 18.68 -18.26
C VAL A 501 -0.29 17.73 -17.43
N ASP A 502 -0.06 16.42 -17.60
CA ASP A 502 -0.80 15.39 -16.88
C ASP A 502 -0.25 15.14 -15.47
N GLY A 503 -1.07 14.50 -14.63
CA GLY A 503 -0.72 14.27 -13.24
C GLY A 503 0.42 13.27 -13.03
N VAL A 504 0.75 12.45 -14.02
CA VAL A 504 1.88 11.50 -13.93
C VAL A 504 3.19 12.26 -13.79
N GLU A 505 3.34 13.41 -14.46
CA GLU A 505 4.50 14.29 -14.34
C GLU A 505 4.76 14.71 -12.89
N MET A 506 3.74 15.28 -12.23
CA MET A 506 3.85 15.70 -10.84
C MET A 506 4.07 14.48 -9.92
N PHE A 507 3.30 13.41 -10.13
CA PHE A 507 3.35 12.22 -9.29
C PHE A 507 4.73 11.54 -9.27
N VAL A 508 5.36 11.39 -10.43
CA VAL A 508 6.70 10.79 -10.54
C VAL A 508 7.77 11.71 -9.96
N ARG A 509 7.71 13.02 -10.25
CA ARG A 509 8.70 13.98 -9.75
C ARG A 509 8.70 14.08 -8.22
N GLN A 510 7.52 14.16 -7.60
CA GLN A 510 7.43 14.22 -6.14
C GLN A 510 7.91 12.91 -5.49
N ALA A 511 7.66 11.76 -6.12
CA ALA A 511 8.10 10.45 -5.65
C ALA A 511 9.62 10.27 -5.82
N ALA A 512 10.19 10.76 -6.91
CA ALA A 512 11.63 10.76 -7.15
C ALA A 512 12.37 11.62 -6.10
N ALA A 513 11.82 12.78 -5.75
CA ALA A 513 12.34 13.63 -4.68
C ALA A 513 12.26 12.92 -3.31
N GLN A 514 11.13 12.28 -3.00
CA GLN A 514 10.97 11.47 -1.79
C GLN A 514 12.01 10.36 -1.68
N PHE A 515 12.20 9.59 -2.75
CA PHE A 515 13.22 8.55 -2.82
C PHE A 515 14.61 9.11 -2.54
N THR A 516 14.94 10.26 -3.13
CA THR A 516 16.24 10.93 -2.95
C THR A 516 16.41 11.38 -1.50
N ILE A 517 15.38 11.95 -0.88
CA ILE A 517 15.40 12.36 0.54
C ILE A 517 15.65 11.17 1.46
N TRP A 518 15.03 10.02 1.21
CA TRP A 518 15.18 8.85 2.08
C TRP A 518 16.48 8.10 1.91
N THR A 519 17.03 8.07 0.69
CA THR A 519 18.14 7.17 0.34
C THR A 519 19.45 7.90 0.10
N GLY A 520 19.42 9.22 -0.13
CA GLY A 520 20.56 9.99 -0.61
C GLY A 520 20.97 9.67 -2.06
N LEU A 521 20.26 8.78 -2.75
CA LEU A 521 20.55 8.36 -4.12
C LEU A 521 19.62 9.06 -5.11
N ARG A 522 20.11 9.30 -6.32
CA ARG A 522 19.27 9.78 -7.42
C ARG A 522 18.22 8.72 -7.78
N ALA A 523 16.95 9.10 -7.78
CA ALA A 523 15.87 8.20 -8.15
C ALA A 523 15.90 7.80 -9.64
N PRO A 524 15.58 6.54 -9.98
CA PRO A 524 15.35 6.08 -11.36
C PRO A 524 13.98 6.57 -11.86
N ALA A 525 13.84 7.87 -12.06
CA ALA A 525 12.55 8.53 -12.31
C ALA A 525 11.88 8.07 -13.62
N GLN A 526 12.67 7.72 -14.65
CA GLN A 526 12.11 7.26 -15.92
C GLN A 526 11.48 5.88 -15.79
N GLU A 527 12.10 4.98 -15.03
CA GLU A 527 11.61 3.65 -14.74
C GLU A 527 10.36 3.72 -13.85
N MET A 528 10.36 4.61 -12.85
CA MET A 528 9.17 4.90 -12.04
C MET A 528 8.00 5.38 -12.92
N ARG A 529 8.26 6.26 -13.89
CA ARG A 529 7.25 6.71 -14.86
C ARG A 529 6.70 5.57 -15.70
N ASN A 530 7.57 4.74 -16.26
CA ASN A 530 7.17 3.64 -17.14
C ASN A 530 6.20 2.68 -16.43
N ILE A 531 6.44 2.41 -15.14
CA ILE A 531 5.54 1.58 -14.32
C ILE A 531 4.17 2.24 -14.17
N VAL A 532 4.12 3.54 -13.85
CA VAL A 532 2.84 4.26 -13.72
C VAL A 532 2.04 4.18 -15.01
N LEU A 533 2.68 4.41 -16.16
CA LEU A 533 2.02 4.34 -17.47
C LEU A 533 1.55 2.92 -17.80
N GLN A 534 2.34 1.90 -17.50
CA GLN A 534 1.96 0.50 -17.70
C GLN A 534 0.73 0.13 -16.87
N GLU A 535 0.70 0.53 -15.59
CA GLU A 535 -0.41 0.22 -14.69
C GLU A 535 -1.69 0.95 -15.07
N LEU A 536 -1.60 2.25 -15.37
CA LEU A 536 -2.76 3.02 -15.83
C LEU A 536 -3.27 2.48 -17.18
N GLY A 537 -2.36 2.02 -18.06
CA GLY A 537 -2.72 1.37 -19.31
C GLY A 537 -3.42 0.02 -19.14
N GLN A 538 -3.08 -0.76 -18.11
CA GLN A 538 -3.80 -1.99 -17.75
C GLN A 538 -5.16 -1.69 -17.14
N LEU A 539 -5.25 -0.69 -16.26
CA LEU A 539 -6.50 -0.26 -15.64
C LEU A 539 -7.50 0.26 -16.67
N ALA A 540 -7.05 0.99 -17.69
CA ALA A 540 -7.91 1.47 -18.77
C ALA A 540 -8.46 0.36 -19.69
N ARG A 541 -7.91 -0.86 -19.63
CA ARG A 541 -8.37 -2.02 -20.42
C ARG A 541 -9.34 -2.93 -19.65
N ARG A 542 -9.47 -2.73 -18.33
CA ARG A 542 -10.44 -3.41 -17.47
C ARG A 542 -11.71 -2.59 -17.42
#